data_AF-A0A849T3E1-F1
#
_entry.id   AF-A0A849T3E1-F1
#
_cell.length_a   1.000
_cell.length_b   1.000
_cell.length_c   1.000
_cell.angle_alpha   90.00
_cell.angle_beta   90.00
_cell.angle_gamma   90.00
#
_symmetry.space_group_name_H-M   'P 1'
#
loop_
_entity.id
_entity.type
_entity.pdbx_description
1 polymer ?
#
loop_
_entity_poly.entity_id
_entity_poly.type
_entity_poly.pdbx_seq_one_letter_code
_entity_poly.pdbx_strand_id
1 'polypeptide(L)'
;MKYFVSFFLISTATFASVQSPNEEIKLCESTKEYITVYRYLDAQKAFALKKEDIMKLADNASKGCSGAARRFIEVNDLLVKASVETSDALKLAMKFTNKDDLVTNAFTTIFKETFLKEYLDLDLKDSIDFALKLSVESSGDPKRIKNDFQKIVKFCLEQSGLDLSGPKCSELAGKVATSGVKFQTEMSSSFLDHFNYLTDKAEADLPTYKALDLSLKLINAGPLSVNNFKDAYKFATSKTGLDLGKVEAINYAELMAQRSMSETKIETKK
;
A
#
# COMPACT_ATOMS: atom_id res chain seq x y z
N MET A 1 60.40 50.60 21.38
CA MET A 1 58.93 50.70 21.18
C MET A 1 58.44 49.38 20.61
N LYS A 2 57.66 48.62 21.40
CA LYS A 2 57.01 47.37 20.98
C LYS A 2 55.55 47.70 20.61
N TYR A 3 55.12 47.35 19.40
CA TYR A 3 53.71 47.42 19.02
C TYR A 3 53.09 46.03 19.16
N PHE A 4 52.09 45.92 20.04
CA PHE A 4 51.23 44.76 20.20
C PHE A 4 50.01 44.97 19.29
N VAL A 5 49.85 44.14 18.26
CA VAL A 5 48.65 44.10 17.43
C VAL A 5 47.75 43.01 17.99
N SER A 6 46.64 43.42 18.61
CA SER A 6 45.63 42.52 19.18
C SER A 6 44.61 42.15 18.09
N PHE A 7 44.50 40.87 17.76
CA PHE A 7 43.56 40.35 16.77
C PHE A 7 42.27 39.93 17.50
N PHE A 8 41.18 40.69 17.30
CA PHE A 8 39.86 40.34 17.81
C PHE A 8 39.22 39.28 16.91
N LEU A 9 39.08 38.05 17.42
CA LEU A 9 38.27 36.99 16.82
C LEU A 9 36.79 37.24 17.15
N ILE A 10 36.03 37.73 16.18
CA ILE A 10 34.57 37.83 16.26
C ILE A 10 34.00 36.43 15.95
N SER A 11 33.63 35.68 16.98
CA SER A 11 32.83 34.46 16.81
C SER A 11 31.39 34.83 16.49
N THR A 12 31.00 34.70 15.22
CA THR A 12 29.59 34.81 14.82
C THR A 12 28.87 33.52 15.20
N ALA A 13 28.14 33.55 16.31
CA ALA A 13 27.18 32.52 16.64
C ALA A 13 26.05 32.54 15.60
N THR A 14 26.09 31.59 14.67
CA THR A 14 24.98 31.31 13.75
C THR A 14 23.86 30.64 14.53
N PHE A 15 22.90 31.43 15.00
CA PHE A 15 21.61 30.91 15.45
C PHE A 15 20.90 30.31 14.22
N ALA A 16 20.88 28.99 14.11
CA ALA A 16 20.00 28.30 13.19
C ALA A 16 18.55 28.65 13.59
N SER A 17 17.84 29.38 12.73
CA SER A 17 16.40 29.58 12.92
C SER A 17 15.72 28.23 12.79
N VAL A 18 15.15 27.75 13.89
CA VAL A 18 14.20 26.63 13.85
C VAL A 18 12.99 27.17 13.09
N GLN A 19 12.88 26.84 11.80
CA GLN A 19 11.66 27.05 11.04
C GLN A 19 10.56 26.25 11.75
N SER A 20 9.65 26.96 12.42
CA SER A 20 8.40 26.38 12.87
C SER A 20 7.76 25.69 11.68
N PRO A 21 7.27 24.44 11.81
CA PRO A 21 6.53 23.81 10.73
C PRO A 21 5.41 24.77 10.33
N ASN A 22 5.35 25.12 9.04
CA ASN A 22 4.23 25.85 8.48
C ASN A 22 2.97 25.01 8.76
N GLU A 23 2.23 25.35 9.80
CA GLU A 23 0.89 24.80 9.99
C GLU A 23 0.03 25.33 8.85
N GLU A 24 -0.16 24.49 7.84
CA GLU A 24 -1.02 24.79 6.72
C GLU A 24 -2.46 24.93 7.24
N ILE A 25 -2.96 26.16 7.30
CA ILE A 25 -4.32 26.45 7.75
C ILE A 25 -5.30 25.83 6.74
N LYS A 26 -5.90 24.71 7.11
CA LYS A 26 -6.91 24.03 6.30
C LYS A 26 -8.29 24.65 6.54
N LEU A 27 -8.85 25.29 5.52
CA LEU A 27 -10.23 25.79 5.55
C LEU A 27 -11.20 24.61 5.43
N CYS A 28 -12.17 24.53 6.35
CA CYS A 28 -13.09 23.40 6.47
C CYS A 28 -14.55 23.85 6.37
N GLU A 29 -15.37 23.12 5.60
CA GLU A 29 -16.83 23.31 5.55
C GLU A 29 -17.55 22.49 6.64
N SER A 30 -17.10 22.54 7.89
CA SER A 30 -17.57 21.63 8.97
C SER A 30 -19.10 21.63 9.16
N THR A 31 -19.76 22.78 9.07
CA THR A 31 -21.24 22.87 9.15
C THR A 31 -21.93 22.08 8.04
N LYS A 32 -21.37 22.10 6.82
CA LYS A 32 -21.91 21.34 5.68
C LYS A 32 -21.70 19.84 5.90
N GLU A 33 -20.55 19.43 6.43
CA GLU A 33 -20.26 18.04 6.78
C GLU A 33 -21.24 17.53 7.84
N TYR A 34 -21.48 18.32 8.91
CA TYR A 34 -22.46 18.01 9.94
C TYR A 34 -23.86 17.81 9.35
N ILE A 35 -24.36 18.79 8.59
CA ILE A 35 -25.72 18.75 8.01
C ILE A 35 -25.87 17.53 7.09
N THR A 36 -24.83 17.21 6.32
CA THR A 36 -24.84 16.08 5.39
C THR A 36 -24.96 14.75 6.13
N VAL A 37 -24.13 14.53 7.16
CA VAL A 37 -24.20 13.29 7.97
C VAL A 37 -25.51 13.21 8.75
N TYR A 38 -25.96 14.31 9.35
CA TYR A 38 -27.24 14.37 10.07
C TYR A 38 -28.40 13.94 9.15
N ARG A 39 -28.52 14.57 7.97
CA ARG A 39 -29.60 14.28 7.02
C ARG A 39 -29.54 12.85 6.50
N TYR A 40 -28.33 12.35 6.23
CA TYR A 40 -28.13 10.96 5.85
C TYR A 40 -28.66 10.02 6.93
N LEU A 41 -28.18 10.14 8.18
CA LEU A 41 -28.58 9.26 9.28
C LEU A 41 -30.07 9.36 9.62
N ASP A 42 -30.65 10.56 9.60
CA ASP A 42 -32.08 10.76 9.82
C ASP A 42 -32.94 10.13 8.73
N ALA A 43 -32.45 10.08 7.48
CA ALA A 43 -33.15 9.40 6.40
C ALA A 43 -33.13 7.85 6.54
N GLN A 44 -32.14 7.29 7.22
CA GLN A 44 -31.98 5.84 7.40
C GLN A 44 -32.80 5.30 8.59
N LYS A 45 -34.13 5.26 8.44
CA LYS A 45 -35.04 4.80 9.51
C LYS A 45 -34.74 3.36 9.99
N ALA A 46 -34.19 2.52 9.11
CA ALA A 46 -33.78 1.15 9.44
C ALA A 46 -32.67 1.10 10.50
N PHE A 47 -31.90 2.17 10.69
CA PHE A 47 -30.83 2.21 11.69
C PHE A 47 -31.36 2.38 13.12
N ALA A 48 -32.63 2.73 13.29
CA ALA A 48 -33.30 2.91 14.59
C ALA A 48 -32.54 3.82 15.58
N LEU A 49 -31.79 4.81 15.06
CA LEU A 49 -31.00 5.75 15.87
C LEU A 49 -31.90 6.79 16.54
N LYS A 50 -31.58 7.15 17.78
CA LYS A 50 -32.20 8.30 18.45
C LYS A 50 -31.62 9.60 17.90
N LYS A 51 -32.39 10.69 18.00
CA LYS A 51 -31.97 12.01 17.50
C LYS A 51 -30.64 12.46 18.12
N GLU A 52 -30.44 12.19 19.40
CA GLU A 52 -29.22 12.54 20.13
C GLU A 52 -27.99 11.80 19.58
N ASP A 53 -28.15 10.53 19.20
CA ASP A 53 -27.07 9.72 18.61
C ASP A 53 -26.74 10.21 17.19
N ILE A 54 -27.76 10.57 16.40
CA ILE A 54 -27.57 11.18 15.07
C ILE A 54 -26.78 12.48 15.20
N MET A 55 -27.15 13.35 16.13
CA MET A 55 -26.46 14.62 16.39
C MET A 55 -25.00 14.39 16.79
N LYS A 56 -24.73 13.39 17.64
CA LYS A 56 -23.38 13.05 18.11
C LYS A 56 -22.51 12.48 16.97
N LEU A 57 -23.06 11.61 16.14
CA LEU A 57 -22.35 11.06 14.98
C LEU A 57 -22.04 12.15 13.95
N ALA A 58 -23.00 13.04 13.67
CA ALA A 58 -22.80 14.18 12.78
C ALA A 58 -21.75 15.17 13.30
N ASP A 59 -21.77 15.48 14.61
CA ASP A 59 -20.75 16.30 15.27
C ASP A 59 -19.36 15.69 15.10
N ASN A 60 -19.21 14.39 15.40
CA ASN A 60 -17.93 13.71 15.28
C ASN A 60 -17.42 13.65 13.84
N ALA A 61 -18.29 13.36 12.87
CA ALA A 61 -17.89 13.33 11.47
C ALA A 61 -17.46 14.72 10.96
N SER A 62 -18.11 15.79 11.41
CA SER A 62 -17.79 17.17 11.00
C SER A 62 -16.39 17.63 11.40
N LYS A 63 -15.78 16.99 12.40
CA LYS A 63 -14.38 17.24 12.83
C LYS A 63 -13.36 16.79 11.80
N GLY A 64 -13.74 15.92 10.86
CA GLY A 64 -12.89 15.44 9.77
C GLY A 64 -12.67 16.41 8.62
N CYS A 65 -13.18 17.65 8.72
CA CYS A 65 -13.06 18.70 7.70
C CYS A 65 -13.69 18.29 6.36
N SER A 66 -13.38 19.02 5.28
CA SER A 66 -14.00 18.86 3.97
C SER A 66 -13.89 17.41 3.43
N GLY A 67 -15.02 16.88 2.98
CA GLY A 67 -15.18 15.53 2.44
C GLY A 67 -15.45 14.44 3.48
N ALA A 68 -15.45 14.76 4.77
CA ALA A 68 -15.62 13.76 5.84
C ALA A 68 -16.97 13.04 5.78
N ALA A 69 -18.06 13.77 5.51
CA ALA A 69 -19.39 13.20 5.35
C ALA A 69 -19.46 12.25 4.17
N ARG A 70 -18.84 12.61 3.04
CA ARG A 70 -18.79 11.75 1.84
C ARG A 70 -18.10 10.43 2.15
N ARG A 71 -16.91 10.47 2.76
CA ARG A 71 -16.15 9.27 3.14
C ARG A 71 -16.91 8.40 4.14
N PHE A 72 -17.53 9.02 5.14
CA PHE A 72 -18.37 8.34 6.12
C PHE A 72 -19.54 7.61 5.45
N ILE A 73 -20.31 8.30 4.62
CA ILE A 73 -21.48 7.74 3.93
C ILE A 73 -21.05 6.61 2.99
N GLU A 74 -19.99 6.82 2.20
CA GLU A 74 -19.48 5.83 1.26
C GLU A 74 -19.11 4.51 1.94
N VAL A 75 -18.37 4.59 3.06
CA VAL A 75 -17.95 3.42 3.82
C VAL A 75 -19.14 2.78 4.54
N ASN A 76 -20.02 3.57 5.17
CA ASN A 76 -21.17 3.03 5.89
C ASN A 76 -22.14 2.30 4.94
N ASP A 77 -22.47 2.91 3.80
CA ASP A 77 -23.35 2.29 2.80
C ASP A 77 -22.75 1.01 2.25
N LEU A 78 -21.44 0.98 1.99
CA LEU A 78 -20.74 -0.21 1.52
C LEU A 78 -20.85 -1.37 2.52
N LEU A 79 -20.58 -1.10 3.80
CA LEU A 79 -20.59 -2.10 4.86
C LEU A 79 -22.01 -2.58 5.17
N VAL A 80 -23.00 -1.68 5.22
CA VAL A 80 -24.41 -2.06 5.40
C VAL A 80 -24.90 -2.92 4.24
N LYS A 81 -24.52 -2.60 2.99
CA LYS A 81 -24.84 -3.44 1.82
C LYS A 81 -24.19 -4.82 1.89
N ALA A 82 -23.02 -4.92 2.52
CA ALA A 82 -22.37 -6.19 2.82
C ALA A 82 -22.93 -6.90 4.07
N SER A 83 -24.06 -6.43 4.60
CA SER A 83 -24.74 -6.98 5.79
C SER A 83 -23.94 -6.88 7.10
N VAL A 84 -23.02 -5.91 7.21
CA VAL A 84 -22.41 -5.55 8.50
C VAL A 84 -23.49 -4.92 9.38
N GLU A 85 -23.53 -5.31 10.65
CA GLU A 85 -24.46 -4.71 11.62
C GLU A 85 -24.28 -3.18 11.65
N THR A 86 -25.41 -2.45 11.67
CA THR A 86 -25.41 -0.99 11.55
C THR A 86 -24.50 -0.31 12.57
N SER A 87 -24.48 -0.75 13.82
CA SER A 87 -23.60 -0.19 14.85
C SER A 87 -22.11 -0.31 14.51
N ASP A 88 -21.70 -1.45 13.96
CA ASP A 88 -20.33 -1.71 13.56
C ASP A 88 -19.96 -0.98 12.27
N ALA A 89 -20.88 -0.93 11.29
CA ALA A 89 -20.71 -0.15 10.07
C ALA A 89 -20.50 1.35 10.39
N LEU A 90 -21.31 1.93 11.27
CA LEU A 90 -21.18 3.32 11.70
C LEU A 90 -19.84 3.57 12.41
N LYS A 91 -19.43 2.65 13.29
CA LYS A 91 -18.15 2.73 14.01
C LYS A 91 -16.95 2.64 13.07
N LEU A 92 -17.01 1.76 12.07
CA LEU A 92 -15.95 1.63 11.06
C LEU A 92 -15.92 2.85 10.13
N ALA A 93 -17.06 3.31 9.63
CA ALA A 93 -17.17 4.50 8.79
C ALA A 93 -16.62 5.76 9.48
N MET A 94 -16.81 5.88 10.80
CA MET A 94 -16.25 6.98 11.58
C MET A 94 -14.71 7.05 11.51
N LYS A 95 -14.01 5.93 11.27
CA LYS A 95 -12.54 5.93 11.09
C LYS A 95 -12.10 6.68 9.84
N PHE A 96 -12.97 6.81 8.83
CA PHE A 96 -12.65 7.41 7.53
C PHE A 96 -12.96 8.91 7.43
N THR A 97 -13.66 9.48 8.41
CA THR A 97 -13.97 10.92 8.46
C THR A 97 -12.69 11.76 8.46
N ASN A 98 -11.68 11.32 9.20
CA ASN A 98 -10.37 11.97 9.33
C ASN A 98 -9.31 11.46 8.34
N LYS A 99 -9.67 10.57 7.41
CA LYS A 99 -8.76 10.07 6.38
C LYS A 99 -8.89 10.90 5.11
N ASP A 100 -7.93 10.73 4.20
CA ASP A 100 -8.05 11.30 2.87
C ASP A 100 -8.89 10.42 1.94
N ASP A 101 -9.16 10.96 0.76
CA ASP A 101 -9.99 10.33 -0.25
C ASP A 101 -9.31 9.12 -0.90
N LEU A 102 -7.97 9.09 -0.93
CA LEU A 102 -7.20 7.97 -1.48
C LEU A 102 -7.25 6.76 -0.55
N VAL A 103 -7.12 6.95 0.77
CA VAL A 103 -7.30 5.91 1.79
C VAL A 103 -8.70 5.32 1.70
N THR A 104 -9.73 6.17 1.59
CA THR A 104 -11.12 5.71 1.47
C THR A 104 -11.33 4.91 0.19
N ASN A 105 -10.82 5.42 -0.94
CA ASN A 105 -10.90 4.73 -2.22
C ASN A 105 -10.16 3.37 -2.21
N ALA A 106 -8.99 3.31 -1.58
CA ALA A 106 -8.23 2.08 -1.41
C ALA A 106 -9.02 1.07 -0.57
N PHE A 107 -9.59 1.50 0.57
CA PHE A 107 -10.43 0.64 1.41
C PHE A 107 -11.62 0.08 0.63
N THR A 108 -12.42 0.95 0.00
CA THR A 108 -13.65 0.52 -0.66
C THR A 108 -13.39 -0.39 -1.86
N THR A 109 -12.28 -0.18 -2.55
CA THR A 109 -11.84 -1.03 -3.67
C THR A 109 -11.36 -2.39 -3.17
N ILE A 110 -10.42 -2.40 -2.23
CA ILE A 110 -9.84 -3.65 -1.70
C ILE A 110 -10.93 -4.49 -1.03
N PHE A 111 -11.82 -3.87 -0.23
CA PHE A 111 -12.94 -4.57 0.40
C PHE A 111 -13.86 -5.24 -0.62
N LYS A 112 -14.22 -4.57 -1.72
CA LYS A 112 -15.07 -5.15 -2.76
C LYS A 112 -14.38 -6.34 -3.44
N GLU A 113 -13.12 -6.18 -3.80
CA GLU A 113 -12.36 -7.23 -4.47
C GLU A 113 -12.02 -8.41 -3.54
N THR A 114 -11.93 -8.20 -2.23
CA THR A 114 -11.81 -9.31 -1.27
C THR A 114 -13.14 -10.01 -1.01
N PHE A 115 -14.24 -9.26 -0.89
CA PHE A 115 -15.53 -9.80 -0.44
C PHE A 115 -16.41 -10.38 -1.55
N LEU A 116 -16.42 -9.78 -2.74
CA LEU A 116 -17.36 -10.16 -3.79
C LEU A 116 -16.97 -11.51 -4.43
N LYS A 117 -17.99 -12.33 -4.70
CA LYS A 117 -17.87 -13.67 -5.28
C LYS A 117 -17.17 -13.72 -6.64
N GLU A 118 -17.36 -12.68 -7.45
CA GLU A 118 -16.70 -12.58 -8.77
C GLU A 118 -15.20 -12.27 -8.67
N TYR A 119 -14.71 -11.98 -7.46
CA TYR A 119 -13.30 -11.76 -7.16
C TYR A 119 -12.78 -12.84 -6.20
N LEU A 120 -12.40 -12.49 -4.97
CA LEU A 120 -11.72 -13.41 -4.05
C LEU A 120 -12.66 -14.17 -3.11
N ASP A 121 -13.93 -13.77 -3.00
CA ASP A 121 -14.97 -14.46 -2.21
C ASP A 121 -14.51 -14.80 -0.76
N LEU A 122 -13.78 -13.89 -0.12
CA LEU A 122 -13.42 -14.02 1.29
C LEU A 122 -14.65 -13.77 2.16
N ASP A 123 -14.65 -14.29 3.39
CA ASP A 123 -15.69 -13.93 4.34
C ASP A 123 -15.64 -12.44 4.71
N LEU A 124 -16.74 -11.95 5.27
CA LEU A 124 -16.93 -10.54 5.59
C LEU A 124 -15.86 -10.00 6.54
N LYS A 125 -15.50 -10.78 7.56
CA LYS A 125 -14.56 -10.34 8.59
C LYS A 125 -13.15 -10.25 7.99
N ASP A 126 -12.72 -11.29 7.31
CA ASP A 126 -11.42 -11.32 6.64
C ASP A 126 -11.32 -10.21 5.58
N SER A 127 -12.39 -9.93 4.85
CA SER A 127 -12.45 -8.84 3.87
C SER A 127 -12.26 -7.46 4.50
N ILE A 128 -12.93 -7.19 5.63
CA ILE A 128 -12.81 -5.93 6.37
C ILE A 128 -11.39 -5.77 6.92
N ASP A 129 -10.88 -6.78 7.62
CA ASP A 129 -9.57 -6.74 8.26
C ASP A 129 -8.47 -6.54 7.23
N PHE A 130 -8.57 -7.24 6.10
CA PHE A 130 -7.61 -7.12 5.00
C PHE A 130 -7.63 -5.73 4.36
N ALA A 131 -8.82 -5.20 4.09
CA ALA A 131 -8.97 -3.86 3.53
C ALA A 131 -8.46 -2.78 4.49
N LEU A 132 -8.74 -2.88 5.80
CA LEU A 132 -8.21 -1.96 6.81
C LEU A 132 -6.69 -2.01 6.90
N LYS A 133 -6.12 -3.22 6.92
CA LYS A 133 -4.66 -3.42 6.99
C LYS A 133 -3.95 -2.72 5.85
N LEU A 134 -4.44 -2.88 4.61
CA LEU A 134 -3.78 -2.29 3.44
C LEU A 134 -4.04 -0.80 3.27
N SER A 135 -5.24 -0.32 3.58
CA SER A 135 -5.62 1.08 3.30
C SER A 135 -5.37 2.04 4.45
N VAL A 136 -5.58 1.61 5.70
CA VAL A 136 -5.56 2.48 6.89
C VAL A 136 -4.30 2.30 7.73
N GLU A 137 -3.83 1.05 7.87
CA GLU A 137 -2.74 0.69 8.78
C GLU A 137 -1.37 0.66 8.08
N SER A 138 -1.34 0.57 6.75
CA SER A 138 -0.11 0.61 5.98
C SER A 138 0.48 2.02 5.92
N SER A 139 1.80 2.13 6.02
CA SER A 139 2.53 3.40 5.89
C SER A 139 2.81 3.81 4.44
N GLY A 140 2.36 3.03 3.45
CA GLY A 140 2.58 3.31 2.04
C GLY A 140 1.56 4.26 1.43
N ASP A 141 1.84 4.69 0.19
CA ASP A 141 0.90 5.47 -0.60
C ASP A 141 -0.36 4.63 -0.92
N PRO A 142 -1.58 5.03 -0.50
CA PRO A 142 -2.79 4.24 -0.66
C PRO A 142 -3.13 3.93 -2.11
N LYS A 143 -2.79 4.84 -3.04
CA LYS A 143 -3.05 4.66 -4.47
C LYS A 143 -2.17 3.56 -5.05
N ARG A 144 -0.88 3.53 -4.72
CA ARG A 144 0.05 2.46 -5.14
C ARG A 144 -0.33 1.10 -4.57
N ILE A 145 -0.63 1.04 -3.27
CA ILE A 145 -1.06 -0.20 -2.60
C ILE A 145 -2.30 -0.76 -3.30
N LYS A 146 -3.32 0.08 -3.52
CA LYS A 146 -4.53 -0.31 -4.24
C LYS A 146 -4.19 -0.82 -5.64
N ASN A 147 -3.42 -0.06 -6.43
CA ASN A 147 -3.09 -0.44 -7.80
C ASN A 147 -2.35 -1.77 -7.89
N ASP A 148 -1.36 -2.00 -7.02
CA ASP A 148 -0.64 -3.27 -6.94
C ASP A 148 -1.58 -4.42 -6.56
N PHE A 149 -2.43 -4.22 -5.55
CA PHE A 149 -3.42 -5.21 -5.13
C PHE A 149 -4.33 -5.61 -6.31
N GLN A 150 -4.98 -4.63 -6.96
CA GLN A 150 -5.92 -4.88 -8.07
C GLN A 150 -5.25 -5.63 -9.24
N LYS A 151 -4.02 -5.25 -9.60
CA LYS A 151 -3.27 -5.92 -10.67
C LYS A 151 -2.99 -7.39 -10.35
N ILE A 152 -2.67 -7.70 -9.10
CA ILE A 152 -2.40 -9.09 -8.68
C ILE A 152 -3.69 -9.89 -8.54
N VAL A 153 -4.76 -9.31 -8.01
CA VAL A 153 -6.09 -9.96 -7.99
C VAL A 153 -6.53 -10.32 -9.40
N LYS A 154 -6.44 -9.37 -10.34
CA LYS A 154 -6.73 -9.63 -11.75
C LYS A 154 -5.89 -10.78 -12.31
N PHE A 155 -4.59 -10.78 -12.03
CA PHE A 155 -3.68 -11.84 -12.47
C PHE A 155 -4.05 -13.22 -11.92
N CYS A 156 -4.53 -13.33 -10.67
CA CYS A 156 -5.01 -14.60 -10.14
C CYS A 156 -6.30 -15.08 -10.82
N LEU A 157 -7.20 -14.16 -11.18
CA LEU A 157 -8.56 -14.48 -11.64
C LEU A 157 -8.66 -14.76 -13.14
N GLU A 158 -7.71 -14.30 -13.95
CA GLU A 158 -7.71 -14.57 -15.40
C GLU A 158 -7.48 -16.08 -15.67
N GLN A 159 -8.02 -16.64 -16.76
CA GLN A 159 -8.03 -18.09 -17.05
C GLN A 159 -6.64 -18.72 -17.30
N SER A 160 -5.60 -17.92 -17.53
CA SER A 160 -4.19 -18.32 -17.53
C SER A 160 -3.51 -18.12 -16.16
N GLY A 161 -4.26 -17.59 -15.21
CA GLY A 161 -3.89 -17.24 -13.86
C GLY A 161 -3.76 -18.47 -12.99
N LEU A 162 -2.96 -18.27 -11.95
CA LEU A 162 -2.62 -19.27 -10.94
C LEU A 162 -3.92 -19.83 -10.35
N ASP A 163 -4.14 -21.15 -10.40
CA ASP A 163 -5.28 -21.86 -9.79
C ASP A 163 -5.24 -21.78 -8.25
N LEU A 164 -5.26 -20.55 -7.72
CA LEU A 164 -5.17 -20.21 -6.32
C LEU A 164 -6.57 -19.93 -5.80
N SER A 165 -6.89 -20.53 -4.65
CA SER A 165 -8.06 -20.12 -3.87
C SER A 165 -8.01 -18.62 -3.55
N GLY A 166 -9.17 -17.98 -3.42
CA GLY A 166 -9.31 -16.59 -2.98
C GLY A 166 -8.38 -16.17 -1.83
N PRO A 167 -8.33 -16.92 -0.71
CA PRO A 167 -7.41 -16.63 0.41
C PRO A 167 -5.92 -16.64 0.04
N LYS A 168 -5.51 -17.51 -0.89
CA LYS A 168 -4.12 -17.55 -1.37
C LYS A 168 -3.81 -16.42 -2.33
N CYS A 169 -4.76 -16.04 -3.17
CA CYS A 169 -4.59 -14.85 -4.00
C CYS A 169 -4.56 -13.56 -3.17
N SER A 170 -5.40 -13.43 -2.14
CA SER A 170 -5.36 -12.26 -1.24
C SER A 170 -4.01 -12.17 -0.52
N GLU A 171 -3.48 -13.28 -0.02
CA GLU A 171 -2.15 -13.35 0.59
C GLU A 171 -1.06 -12.86 -0.39
N LEU A 172 -1.09 -13.34 -1.65
CA LEU A 172 -0.15 -12.93 -2.69
C LEU A 172 -0.27 -11.44 -3.01
N ALA A 173 -1.48 -10.96 -3.28
CA ALA A 173 -1.76 -9.57 -3.60
C ALA A 173 -1.34 -8.63 -2.47
N GLY A 174 -1.58 -9.01 -1.21
CA GLY A 174 -1.13 -8.25 -0.04
C GLY A 174 0.38 -8.17 0.10
N LYS A 175 1.11 -9.27 -0.15
CA LYS A 175 2.59 -9.28 -0.13
C LYS A 175 3.16 -8.38 -1.22
N VAL A 176 2.63 -8.45 -2.45
CA VAL A 176 3.08 -7.59 -3.55
C VAL A 176 2.77 -6.12 -3.25
N ALA A 177 1.54 -5.80 -2.86
CA ALA A 177 1.11 -4.43 -2.57
C ALA A 177 1.89 -3.76 -1.44
N THR A 178 2.43 -4.55 -0.49
CA THR A 178 3.25 -4.02 0.62
C THR A 178 4.75 -4.01 0.32
N SER A 179 5.23 -4.79 -0.64
CA SER A 179 6.66 -4.84 -1.01
C SER A 179 7.19 -3.50 -1.53
N GLY A 180 6.34 -2.71 -2.19
CA GLY A 180 6.70 -1.41 -2.77
C GLY A 180 6.78 -0.26 -1.78
N VAL A 181 6.30 -0.44 -0.54
CA VAL A 181 6.19 0.64 0.47
C VAL A 181 7.56 1.23 0.79
N LYS A 182 8.57 0.38 1.03
CA LYS A 182 9.94 0.81 1.33
C LYS A 182 10.58 1.60 0.18
N PHE A 183 10.19 1.28 -1.05
CA PHE A 183 10.79 1.83 -2.27
C PHE A 183 9.98 2.97 -2.89
N GLN A 184 8.80 3.26 -2.31
CA GLN A 184 7.86 4.24 -2.83
C GLN A 184 7.53 4.03 -4.32
N THR A 185 7.32 2.77 -4.73
CA THR A 185 6.97 2.40 -6.10
C THR A 185 5.97 1.26 -6.13
N GLU A 186 5.23 1.14 -7.22
CA GLU A 186 4.43 -0.06 -7.52
C GLU A 186 5.36 -1.22 -7.87
N MET A 187 5.08 -2.41 -7.33
CA MET A 187 5.88 -3.62 -7.54
C MET A 187 5.17 -4.71 -8.34
N SER A 188 3.87 -4.56 -8.59
CA SER A 188 3.07 -5.52 -9.38
C SER A 188 3.63 -5.76 -10.78
N SER A 189 4.03 -4.72 -11.50
CA SER A 189 4.60 -4.88 -12.84
C SER A 189 5.91 -5.67 -12.81
N SER A 190 6.81 -5.36 -11.87
CA SER A 190 8.07 -6.10 -11.69
C SER A 190 7.83 -7.55 -11.28
N PHE A 191 6.84 -7.79 -10.41
CA PHE A 191 6.43 -9.13 -10.01
C PHE A 191 5.95 -9.94 -11.21
N LEU A 192 5.00 -9.41 -11.99
CA LEU A 192 4.41 -10.09 -13.15
C LEU A 192 5.44 -10.34 -14.26
N ASP A 193 6.27 -9.33 -14.54
CA ASP A 193 7.36 -9.45 -15.53
C ASP A 193 8.35 -10.55 -15.14
N HIS A 194 8.68 -10.66 -13.86
CA HIS A 194 9.56 -11.71 -13.38
C HIS A 194 8.88 -13.09 -13.40
N PHE A 195 7.62 -13.17 -12.97
CA PHE A 195 6.87 -14.42 -12.99
C PHE A 195 6.75 -14.99 -14.40
N ASN A 196 6.42 -14.14 -15.37
CA ASN A 196 6.35 -14.52 -16.79
C ASN A 196 7.71 -14.98 -17.31
N TYR A 197 8.78 -14.27 -16.98
CA TYR A 197 10.14 -14.67 -17.33
C TYR A 197 10.52 -16.05 -16.77
N LEU A 198 10.13 -16.32 -15.52
CA LEU A 198 10.47 -17.57 -14.85
C LEU A 198 9.67 -18.76 -15.38
N THR A 199 8.45 -18.54 -15.86
CA THR A 199 7.55 -19.60 -16.36
C THR A 199 7.65 -19.82 -17.87
N ASP A 200 8.32 -18.93 -18.60
CA ASP A 200 8.53 -19.08 -20.03
C ASP A 200 9.45 -20.28 -20.34
N LYS A 201 9.00 -21.16 -21.24
CA LYS A 201 9.71 -22.38 -21.66
C LYS A 201 11.06 -22.10 -22.33
N ALA A 202 11.16 -20.99 -23.07
CA ALA A 202 12.38 -20.56 -23.74
C ALA A 202 13.39 -19.92 -22.77
N GLU A 203 12.95 -19.53 -21.58
CA GLU A 203 13.76 -18.85 -20.57
C GLU A 203 14.13 -19.80 -19.41
N ALA A 204 13.55 -19.61 -18.22
CA ALA A 204 13.90 -20.39 -17.03
C ALA A 204 13.08 -21.68 -16.88
N ASP A 205 11.86 -21.74 -17.47
CA ASP A 205 10.97 -22.91 -17.46
C ASP A 205 10.74 -23.50 -16.05
N LEU A 206 10.56 -22.62 -15.05
CA LEU A 206 10.28 -23.03 -13.68
C LEU A 206 8.81 -23.45 -13.51
N PRO A 207 8.55 -24.46 -12.66
CA PRO A 207 7.20 -24.72 -12.17
C PRO A 207 6.60 -23.48 -11.51
N THR A 208 5.31 -23.25 -11.75
CA THR A 208 4.53 -22.10 -11.28
C THR A 208 4.78 -21.74 -9.81
N TYR A 209 4.79 -22.73 -8.90
CA TYR A 209 5.02 -22.46 -7.48
C TYR A 209 6.41 -21.91 -7.18
N LYS A 210 7.46 -22.41 -7.87
CA LYS A 210 8.83 -21.89 -7.72
C LYS A 210 8.96 -20.49 -8.30
N ALA A 211 8.30 -20.25 -9.45
CA ALA A 211 8.28 -18.94 -10.07
C ALA A 211 7.63 -17.91 -9.14
N LEU A 212 6.48 -18.24 -8.53
CA LEU A 212 5.81 -17.41 -7.53
C LEU A 212 6.71 -17.04 -6.36
N ASP A 213 7.32 -18.04 -5.71
CA ASP A 213 8.17 -17.85 -4.54
C ASP A 213 9.40 -17.00 -4.87
N LEU A 214 10.05 -17.27 -6.01
CA LEU A 214 11.22 -16.53 -6.45
C LEU A 214 10.85 -15.10 -6.88
N SER A 215 9.72 -14.88 -7.55
CA SER A 215 9.23 -13.55 -7.88
C SER A 215 8.95 -12.72 -6.63
N LEU A 216 8.26 -13.28 -5.63
CA LEU A 216 8.04 -12.62 -4.33
C LEU A 216 9.35 -12.31 -3.61
N LYS A 217 10.31 -13.25 -3.63
CA LYS A 217 11.61 -13.05 -3.00
C LYS A 217 12.34 -11.87 -3.62
N LEU A 218 12.40 -11.79 -4.94
CA LEU A 218 13.18 -10.76 -5.61
C LEU A 218 12.56 -9.37 -5.54
N ILE A 219 11.24 -9.21 -5.66
CA ILE A 219 10.64 -7.87 -5.53
C ILE A 219 10.95 -7.23 -4.15
N ASN A 220 11.12 -8.04 -3.11
CA ASN A 220 11.55 -7.55 -1.79
C ASN A 220 13.02 -7.11 -1.73
N ALA A 221 13.85 -7.51 -2.69
CA ALA A 221 15.23 -7.05 -2.86
C ALA A 221 15.34 -5.73 -3.66
N GLY A 222 14.20 -5.09 -3.98
CA GLY A 222 14.15 -3.75 -4.57
C GLY A 222 13.80 -3.73 -6.07
N PRO A 223 13.55 -2.53 -6.62
CA PRO A 223 13.00 -2.36 -7.98
C PRO A 223 13.95 -2.81 -9.10
N LEU A 224 15.27 -2.87 -8.83
CA LEU A 224 16.27 -3.33 -9.82
C LEU A 224 16.53 -4.84 -9.79
N SER A 225 16.00 -5.55 -8.79
CA SER A 225 16.26 -6.98 -8.57
C SER A 225 15.92 -7.85 -9.77
N VAL A 226 14.78 -7.59 -10.42
CA VAL A 226 14.28 -8.37 -11.55
C VAL A 226 15.20 -8.21 -12.77
N ASN A 227 15.62 -6.98 -13.07
CA ASN A 227 16.53 -6.74 -14.19
C ASN A 227 17.91 -7.35 -13.91
N ASN A 228 18.43 -7.19 -12.70
CA ASN A 228 19.69 -7.80 -12.29
C ASN A 228 19.63 -9.33 -12.34
N PHE A 229 18.48 -9.93 -12.00
CA PHE A 229 18.26 -11.37 -12.18
C PHE A 229 18.34 -11.77 -13.65
N LYS A 230 17.57 -11.11 -14.52
CA LYS A 230 17.51 -11.43 -15.95
C LYS A 230 18.87 -11.30 -16.63
N ASP A 231 19.61 -10.24 -16.33
CA ASP A 231 20.95 -10.02 -16.88
C ASP A 231 21.94 -11.06 -16.39
N ALA A 232 21.91 -11.38 -15.09
CA ALA A 232 22.76 -12.41 -14.51
C ALA A 232 22.43 -13.82 -15.03
N TYR A 233 21.16 -14.15 -15.23
CA TYR A 233 20.72 -15.42 -15.79
C TYR A 233 21.20 -15.58 -17.23
N LYS A 234 20.98 -14.57 -18.08
CA LYS A 234 21.46 -14.57 -19.48
C LYS A 234 22.98 -14.72 -19.57
N PHE A 235 23.72 -14.03 -18.71
CA PHE A 235 25.18 -14.18 -18.64
C PHE A 235 25.57 -15.60 -18.19
N ALA A 236 24.88 -16.15 -17.17
CA ALA A 236 25.17 -17.47 -16.65
C ALA A 236 24.91 -18.59 -17.66
N THR A 237 23.85 -18.51 -18.47
CA THR A 237 23.51 -19.53 -19.48
C THR A 237 24.24 -19.36 -20.81
N SER A 238 24.89 -18.21 -21.05
CA SER A 238 25.56 -17.95 -22.32
C SER A 238 26.85 -18.77 -22.49
N LYS A 239 27.09 -19.24 -23.72
CA LYS A 239 28.35 -19.90 -24.13
C LYS A 239 29.59 -19.01 -23.98
N THR A 240 29.43 -17.70 -24.06
CA THR A 240 30.52 -16.74 -23.86
C THR A 240 30.57 -16.18 -22.43
N GLY A 241 29.65 -16.62 -21.57
CA GLY A 241 29.57 -16.23 -20.17
C GLY A 241 30.08 -17.34 -19.26
N LEU A 242 29.21 -17.87 -18.39
CA LEU A 242 29.59 -18.95 -17.46
C LEU A 242 29.24 -20.35 -17.97
N ASP A 243 28.44 -20.47 -19.03
CA ASP A 243 27.93 -21.73 -19.61
C ASP A 243 27.38 -22.73 -18.56
N LEU A 244 26.62 -22.22 -17.59
CA LEU A 244 26.01 -23.01 -16.52
C LEU A 244 24.73 -23.71 -16.97
N GLY A 245 24.39 -24.81 -16.30
CA GLY A 245 23.08 -25.43 -16.45
C GLY A 245 21.97 -24.53 -15.89
N LYS A 246 20.71 -24.71 -16.33
CA LYS A 246 19.56 -23.86 -15.93
C LYS A 246 19.46 -23.66 -14.41
N VAL A 247 19.56 -24.73 -13.63
CA VAL A 247 19.43 -24.68 -12.16
C VAL A 247 20.55 -23.84 -11.53
N GLU A 248 21.79 -24.03 -11.98
CA GLU A 248 22.96 -23.28 -11.49
C GLU A 248 22.88 -21.80 -11.89
N ALA A 249 22.41 -21.53 -13.12
CA ALA A 249 22.19 -20.18 -13.61
C ALA A 249 21.12 -19.43 -12.80
N ILE A 250 20.02 -20.10 -12.41
CA ILE A 250 18.98 -19.50 -11.54
C ILE A 250 19.59 -19.15 -10.18
N ASN A 251 20.32 -20.06 -9.55
CA ASN A 251 20.94 -19.82 -8.25
C ASN A 251 21.95 -18.66 -8.31
N TYR A 252 22.73 -18.59 -9.39
CA TYR A 252 23.65 -17.48 -9.64
C TYR A 252 22.92 -16.16 -9.83
N ALA A 253 21.87 -16.14 -10.66
CA ALA A 253 21.08 -14.96 -10.96
C ALA A 253 20.37 -14.43 -9.71
N GLU A 254 19.84 -15.32 -8.88
CA GLU A 254 19.23 -14.98 -7.60
C GLU A 254 20.24 -14.31 -6.66
N LEU A 255 21.44 -14.87 -6.54
CA LEU A 255 22.52 -14.29 -5.73
C LEU A 255 22.89 -12.89 -6.20
N MET A 256 22.95 -12.65 -7.51
CA MET A 256 23.24 -11.32 -8.05
C MET A 256 22.09 -10.34 -7.79
N ALA A 257 20.84 -10.78 -8.00
CA ALA A 257 19.66 -9.96 -7.76
C ALA A 257 19.53 -9.52 -6.30
N GLN A 258 19.90 -10.36 -5.33
CA GLN A 258 19.91 -9.99 -3.91
C GLN A 258 20.89 -8.85 -3.59
N ARG A 259 21.91 -8.61 -4.43
CA ARG A 259 22.87 -7.50 -4.28
C ARG A 259 22.36 -6.16 -4.82
N SER A 260 21.11 -6.12 -5.32
CA SER A 260 20.47 -4.89 -5.82
C SER A 260 20.26 -3.83 -4.74
N MET A 261 20.44 -4.20 -3.47
CA MET A 261 20.48 -3.30 -2.35
C MET A 261 21.84 -3.36 -1.65
N SER A 262 22.44 -2.20 -1.45
CA SER A 262 23.54 -2.00 -0.49
C SER A 262 22.98 -1.18 0.67
N GLU A 263 23.00 -1.74 1.89
CA GLU A 263 22.74 -0.96 3.09
C GLU A 263 23.94 -0.04 3.35
N THR A 264 23.93 1.15 2.76
CA THR A 264 24.88 2.19 3.16
C THR A 264 24.47 2.67 4.55
N LYS A 265 25.09 2.13 5.60
CA LYS A 265 25.00 2.72 6.94
C LYS A 265 25.55 4.14 6.85
N ILE A 266 24.67 5.12 6.79
CA ILE A 266 25.06 6.52 6.98
C ILE A 266 25.40 6.62 8.47
N GLU A 267 26.68 6.48 8.80
CA GLU A 267 27.19 6.90 10.09
C GLU A 267 26.99 8.41 10.19
N THR A 268 25.91 8.82 10.84
CA THR A 268 25.80 10.18 11.36
C THR A 268 26.94 10.36 12.37
N LYS A 269 28.04 10.97 11.92
CA LYS A 269 29.06 11.52 12.81
C LYS A 269 28.36 12.54 13.72
N LYS A 270 28.31 12.21 15.01
CA LYS A 270 27.93 13.13 16.08
C LYS A 270 28.99 14.22 16.26
#